data_AF-A0A3P9MXL4-F1
#
_entry.id   AF-A0A3P9MXL4-F1
#
_cell.length_a   1.000
_cell.length_b   1.000
_cell.length_c   1.000
_cell.angle_alpha   90.00
_cell.angle_beta   90.00
_cell.angle_gamma   90.00
#
_symmetry.space_group_name_H-M   'P 1'
#
loop_
_entity.id
_entity.type
_entity.pdbx_description
1 polymer ?
#
loop_
_entity_poly.entity_id
_entity_poly.type
_entity_poly.pdbx_seq_one_letter_code
_entity_poly.pdbx_strand_id
1 'polypeptide(L)'
;MRRSLPLSCWVRAAGLMLCLSQSAVAVFLSNSTRLDSILDKYKGKDGEWWRARSRGKRAISEEDKHLILDLHNKLRGQVYPPASNMEYMLWDYELERSAENWAHACRWEHGPSHMLTQIGQNLGTHWGRDRPPTYHVQAWYDEVRYYSYPYSQECNPHCPFRCSGPVCTHYTQLVWATSNRIGCAINTCYNMNVWGMIWTKAVYLVCNYSPPGNWWGHAPYKYGTPCSACPASYGGGCQNNLCYKDGGVERHPAPETEENNYIEPEPVRDREPQPRDRTPDLSPNENTEGNQVASTEQMSQQVECETKLRDQCKGTTCNRYECPPGCFERPGKVVGTSYYDMQSSVCGAGLHSGVINDDGGWLDVTRLGRKQLFTKSYKNGVQSIGKNRSANSFKVESVPVKAIRCDTTVAHFCPFKKPVRHCPRLYCPKNCLHDSRARVIGTKYYTDKSSICRAAIHAGVIRSESGGYLDVMPVDTRRQYSGSYQNGINSESLLNPTGGKAFRVFAVI
;
A
#
# COMPACT_ATOMS: atom_id res chain seq x y z
N MET A 1 64.30 26.23 -50.77
CA MET A 1 64.34 24.98 -51.58
C MET A 1 63.89 23.83 -50.69
N ARG A 2 62.72 23.22 -50.97
CA ARG A 2 62.49 21.77 -51.28
C ARG A 2 63.08 20.79 -50.24
N ARG A 3 62.41 19.76 -49.72
CA ARG A 3 61.11 19.09 -49.94
C ARG A 3 61.00 18.01 -48.84
N SER A 4 59.94 18.00 -48.02
CA SER A 4 58.86 16.98 -47.93
C SER A 4 59.23 15.52 -47.57
N LEU A 5 58.69 15.04 -46.43
CA LEU A 5 58.31 13.65 -46.07
C LEU A 5 57.16 13.74 -45.02
N PRO A 6 56.30 12.71 -44.82
CA PRO A 6 54.90 12.78 -45.26
C PRO A 6 53.85 12.83 -44.14
N LEU A 7 52.64 13.25 -44.55
CA LEU A 7 51.36 13.16 -43.86
C LEU A 7 51.08 11.75 -43.32
N SER A 8 51.11 11.57 -42.01
CA SER A 8 50.35 10.53 -41.29
C SER A 8 50.43 10.77 -39.79
N CYS A 9 49.76 11.81 -39.26
CA CYS A 9 49.46 11.88 -37.81
C CYS A 9 48.41 12.94 -37.42
N TRP A 10 47.46 13.29 -38.28
CA TRP A 10 46.48 14.36 -37.99
C TRP A 10 45.02 13.89 -37.83
N VAL A 11 44.78 12.63 -37.44
CA VAL A 11 43.41 12.18 -37.07
C VAL A 11 43.35 11.41 -35.73
N ARG A 12 44.39 11.40 -34.90
CA ARG A 12 44.32 10.74 -33.56
C ARG A 12 44.85 11.57 -32.40
N ALA A 13 44.71 12.90 -32.47
CA ALA A 13 45.03 13.80 -31.37
C ALA A 13 43.85 14.72 -30.96
N ALA A 14 42.62 14.37 -31.37
CA ALA A 14 41.38 15.00 -30.88
C ALA A 14 40.51 14.03 -30.05
N GLY A 15 41.10 12.93 -29.56
CA GLY A 15 40.38 11.85 -28.88
C GLY A 15 40.83 11.53 -27.46
N LEU A 16 41.79 12.28 -26.86
CA LEU A 16 42.34 11.88 -25.56
C LEU A 16 42.78 13.02 -24.61
N MET A 17 42.42 14.27 -24.88
CA MET A 17 42.60 15.38 -23.93
C MET A 17 41.35 16.27 -23.89
N LEU A 18 40.21 15.64 -23.63
CA LEU A 18 38.96 16.30 -23.19
C LEU A 18 38.17 15.34 -22.28
N CYS A 19 38.90 14.66 -21.40
CA CYS A 19 38.36 14.01 -20.22
C CYS A 19 39.27 14.48 -19.09
N LEU A 20 38.85 15.49 -18.32
CA LEU A 20 39.27 15.83 -16.95
C LEU A 20 38.85 17.27 -16.62
N SER A 21 37.55 17.56 -16.71
CA SER A 21 36.93 18.60 -15.87
C SER A 21 35.46 18.24 -15.70
N GLN A 22 34.97 18.37 -14.46
CA GLN A 22 33.66 17.93 -13.94
C GLN A 22 33.62 16.42 -13.62
N SER A 23 33.37 15.94 -12.40
CA SER A 23 32.75 16.53 -11.21
C SER A 23 33.20 15.73 -9.98
N ALA A 24 33.97 16.34 -9.09
CA ALA A 24 34.09 15.87 -7.72
C ALA A 24 33.25 16.78 -6.83
N VAL A 25 31.93 16.69 -6.94
CA VAL A 25 31.08 17.00 -5.78
C VAL A 25 31.06 15.72 -4.96
N ALA A 26 32.11 15.55 -4.17
CA ALA A 26 32.09 14.58 -3.09
C ALA A 26 30.98 15.04 -2.13
N VAL A 27 29.82 14.39 -2.21
CA VAL A 27 28.86 14.41 -1.12
C VAL A 27 29.56 13.70 0.02
N PHE A 28 30.18 14.46 0.91
CA PHE A 28 30.70 13.96 2.16
C PHE A 28 29.51 13.40 2.95
N LEU A 29 29.32 12.08 2.91
CA LEU A 29 28.56 11.35 3.92
C LEU A 29 29.38 11.36 5.21
N SER A 30 29.44 12.51 5.88
CA SER A 30 30.06 12.60 7.20
C SER A 30 29.11 12.00 8.24
N ASN A 31 29.54 10.88 8.81
CA ASN A 31 29.00 10.10 9.95
C ASN A 31 28.32 8.75 9.65
N SER A 32 28.94 7.88 8.84
CA SER A 32 28.66 6.43 8.94
C SER A 32 29.06 5.90 10.32
N THR A 33 30.16 6.37 10.90
CA THR A 33 30.77 5.83 12.13
C THR A 33 29.85 5.86 13.37
N ARG A 34 28.98 6.87 13.51
CA ARG A 34 28.00 6.95 14.62
C ARG A 34 26.71 6.17 14.35
N LEU A 35 26.42 5.82 13.08
CA LEU A 35 25.30 4.94 12.70
C LEU A 35 25.74 3.50 12.83
N ASP A 36 26.93 3.19 12.33
CA ASP A 36 27.64 1.95 12.56
C ASP A 36 27.84 1.70 14.06
N SER A 37 28.14 2.70 14.91
CA SER A 37 28.24 2.47 16.37
C SER A 37 26.90 2.15 17.05
N ILE A 38 25.78 2.69 16.56
CA ILE A 38 24.43 2.38 17.07
C ILE A 38 24.04 0.97 16.59
N LEU A 39 24.36 0.63 15.35
CA LEU A 39 24.13 -0.70 14.76
C LEU A 39 25.09 -1.78 15.31
N ASP A 40 26.33 -1.43 15.65
CA ASP A 40 27.36 -2.32 16.22
C ASP A 40 27.14 -2.57 17.71
N LYS A 41 26.40 -1.69 18.41
CA LYS A 41 25.85 -2.00 19.74
C LYS A 41 24.94 -3.25 19.71
N TYR A 42 24.48 -3.66 18.51
CA TYR A 42 23.73 -4.91 18.24
C TYR A 42 24.56 -6.03 17.62
N LYS A 43 25.88 -5.87 17.40
CA LYS A 43 26.79 -6.98 17.13
C LYS A 43 27.42 -7.43 18.45
N GLY A 44 26.74 -8.33 19.16
CA GLY A 44 27.31 -9.00 20.32
C GLY A 44 28.59 -9.77 19.94
N LYS A 45 29.61 -9.70 20.82
CA LYS A 45 30.97 -10.21 20.61
C LYS A 45 31.11 -11.73 20.66
N ASP A 46 30.05 -12.48 20.94
CA ASP A 46 30.15 -13.91 21.20
C ASP A 46 29.01 -14.58 20.44
N GLY A 47 29.33 -15.28 19.35
CA GLY A 47 28.40 -15.84 18.37
C GLY A 47 27.48 -16.97 18.86
N GLU A 48 26.96 -16.92 20.09
CA GLU A 48 26.00 -17.89 20.62
C GLU A 48 24.75 -17.18 21.19
N TRP A 49 23.64 -17.25 20.46
CA TRP A 49 22.34 -16.82 20.93
C TRP A 49 21.54 -18.05 21.40
N TRP A 50 21.47 -18.29 22.71
CA TRP A 50 20.36 -19.05 23.29
C TRP A 50 20.19 -18.71 24.78
N ARG A 51 19.09 -18.02 25.08
CA ARG A 51 18.12 -18.49 26.07
C ARG A 51 16.78 -17.92 25.68
N ALA A 52 15.95 -18.78 25.09
CA ALA A 52 14.57 -18.48 24.80
C ALA A 52 13.90 -17.96 26.07
N ARG A 53 13.55 -16.67 26.10
CA ARG A 53 12.57 -16.18 27.07
C ARG A 53 11.20 -16.67 26.64
N SER A 54 10.47 -17.15 27.65
CA SER A 54 9.19 -17.86 27.64
C SER A 54 8.12 -17.28 26.70
N ARG A 55 7.24 -18.19 26.25
CA ARG A 55 6.00 -17.94 25.49
C ARG A 55 5.19 -16.79 26.09
N GLY A 56 5.18 -15.65 25.41
CA GLY A 56 4.35 -14.48 25.68
C GLY A 56 4.42 -13.50 24.51
N LYS A 57 3.38 -12.67 24.33
CA LYS A 57 3.27 -11.63 23.29
C LYS A 57 4.59 -10.85 23.15
N ARG A 58 5.11 -10.68 21.92
CA ARG A 58 6.27 -9.82 21.68
C ARG A 58 5.80 -8.37 21.75
N ALA A 59 5.96 -7.71 22.89
CA ALA A 59 5.72 -6.28 23.07
C ALA A 59 7.00 -5.48 22.79
N ILE A 60 6.87 -4.19 22.44
CA ILE A 60 8.03 -3.29 22.33
C ILE A 60 8.56 -3.03 23.75
N SER A 61 9.85 -3.27 23.98
CA SER A 61 10.50 -2.97 25.25
C SER A 61 10.77 -1.46 25.40
N GLU A 62 10.92 -0.97 26.63
CA GLU A 62 11.33 0.43 26.87
C GLU A 62 12.66 0.79 26.19
N GLU A 63 13.58 -0.17 26.05
CA GLU A 63 14.80 0.00 25.27
C GLU A 63 14.49 0.20 23.77
N ASP A 64 13.64 -0.64 23.19
CA ASP A 64 13.20 -0.51 21.79
C ASP A 64 12.52 0.84 21.51
N LYS A 65 11.72 1.37 22.44
CA LYS A 65 11.07 2.70 22.30
C LYS A 65 12.10 3.80 22.12
N HIS A 66 13.08 3.85 23.02
CA HIS A 66 14.17 4.84 22.94
C HIS A 66 14.94 4.71 21.63
N LEU A 67 15.24 3.49 21.18
CA LEU A 67 16.00 3.26 19.95
C LEU A 67 15.24 3.66 18.69
N ILE A 68 13.95 3.36 18.63
CA ILE A 68 13.09 3.81 17.53
C ILE A 68 13.06 5.34 17.50
N LEU A 69 12.85 5.98 18.64
CA LEU A 69 12.76 7.45 18.74
C LEU A 69 14.09 8.12 18.36
N ASP A 70 15.20 7.65 18.93
CA ASP A 70 16.54 8.16 18.66
C ASP A 70 16.92 8.01 17.20
N LEU A 71 16.61 6.86 16.60
CA LEU A 71 16.88 6.63 15.18
C LEU A 71 16.03 7.56 14.30
N HIS A 72 14.74 7.75 14.60
CA HIS A 72 13.90 8.71 13.87
C HIS A 72 14.49 10.12 13.94
N ASN A 73 14.78 10.62 15.14
CA ASN A 73 15.32 11.97 15.31
C ASN A 73 16.69 12.14 14.65
N LYS A 74 17.58 11.15 14.78
CA LYS A 74 18.88 11.17 14.09
C LYS A 74 18.73 11.28 12.58
N LEU A 75 17.87 10.45 11.98
CA LEU A 75 17.65 10.43 10.53
C LEU A 75 16.99 11.73 10.04
N ARG A 76 16.03 12.27 10.80
CA ARG A 76 15.39 13.57 10.54
C ARG A 76 16.39 14.73 10.53
N GLY A 77 17.37 14.71 11.43
CA GLY A 77 18.44 15.71 11.50
C GLY A 77 19.52 15.59 10.41
N GLN A 78 19.48 14.52 9.59
CA GLN A 78 20.50 14.18 8.58
C GLN A 78 19.96 14.20 7.14
N VAL A 79 18.75 14.70 6.92
CA VAL A 79 18.13 14.72 5.59
C VAL A 79 18.87 15.63 4.62
N TYR A 80 18.86 15.25 3.34
CA TYR A 80 19.34 16.07 2.24
C TYR A 80 18.23 16.23 1.18
N PRO A 81 17.93 17.46 0.71
CA PRO A 81 18.52 18.74 1.14
C PRO A 81 18.14 19.09 2.60
N PRO A 82 18.88 19.99 3.28
CA PRO A 82 18.66 20.29 4.69
C PRO A 82 17.29 20.93 4.94
N ALA A 83 16.71 20.59 6.09
CA ALA A 83 15.39 21.04 6.51
C ALA A 83 15.48 22.22 7.49
N SER A 84 14.80 23.32 7.21
CA SER A 84 14.79 24.50 8.08
C SER A 84 13.79 24.44 9.24
N ASN A 85 12.81 23.53 9.19
CA ASN A 85 11.69 23.49 10.14
C ASN A 85 11.42 22.09 10.71
N MET A 86 12.42 21.19 10.73
CA MET A 86 12.24 19.82 11.18
C MET A 86 12.03 19.74 12.69
N GLU A 87 10.86 19.33 13.17
CA GLU A 87 10.57 19.26 14.61
C GLU A 87 11.16 18.00 15.26
N TYR A 88 11.61 18.12 16.52
CA TYR A 88 12.00 16.97 17.32
C TYR A 88 10.79 16.09 17.66
N MET A 89 10.86 14.79 17.40
CA MET A 89 9.83 13.83 17.75
C MET A 89 9.92 13.41 19.21
N LEU A 90 8.77 13.26 19.86
CA LEU A 90 8.60 12.63 21.18
C LEU A 90 7.78 11.35 21.07
N TRP A 91 7.99 10.42 22.00
CA TRP A 91 7.14 9.24 22.11
C TRP A 91 5.76 9.61 22.63
N ASP A 92 4.72 8.98 22.09
CA ASP A 92 3.33 9.19 22.47
C ASP A 92 2.67 7.84 22.78
N TYR A 93 2.31 7.65 24.05
CA TYR A 93 1.77 6.39 24.55
C TYR A 93 0.36 6.09 24.03
N GLU A 94 -0.42 7.10 23.64
CA GLU A 94 -1.74 6.87 23.03
C GLU A 94 -1.60 6.41 21.57
N LEU A 95 -0.62 6.95 20.84
CA LEU A 95 -0.25 6.44 19.51
C LEU A 95 0.29 5.00 19.59
N GLU A 96 1.08 4.67 20.62
CA GLU A 96 1.56 3.31 20.89
C GLU A 96 0.40 2.36 21.15
N ARG A 97 -0.51 2.70 22.07
CA ARG A 97 -1.71 1.87 22.38
C ARG A 97 -2.56 1.63 21.13
N SER A 98 -2.72 2.66 20.30
CA SER A 98 -3.40 2.53 19.02
C SER A 98 -2.64 1.61 18.04
N ALA A 99 -1.32 1.68 18.00
CA ALA A 99 -0.49 0.84 17.15
C ALA A 99 -0.54 -0.62 17.61
N GLU A 100 -0.57 -0.86 18.92
CA GLU A 100 -0.66 -2.19 19.54
C GLU A 100 -1.97 -2.88 19.15
N ASN A 101 -3.09 -2.17 19.32
CA ASN A 101 -4.40 -2.65 18.89
C ASN A 101 -4.42 -3.07 17.41
N TRP A 102 -3.73 -2.32 16.55
CA TRP A 102 -3.64 -2.64 15.11
C TRP A 102 -2.68 -3.79 14.81
N ALA A 103 -1.51 -3.83 15.44
CA ALA A 103 -0.54 -4.90 15.28
C ALA A 103 -1.10 -6.27 15.71
N HIS A 104 -1.99 -6.28 16.71
CA HIS A 104 -2.70 -7.48 17.15
C HIS A 104 -3.70 -8.03 16.13
N ALA A 105 -4.23 -7.19 15.23
CA ALA A 105 -5.16 -7.64 14.20
C ALA A 105 -4.48 -8.55 13.16
N CYS A 106 -3.13 -8.51 13.05
CA CYS A 106 -2.35 -9.31 12.11
C CYS A 106 -2.84 -9.20 10.66
N ARG A 107 -3.21 -7.97 10.26
CA ARG A 107 -3.61 -7.62 8.89
C ARG A 107 -2.52 -6.77 8.29
N TRP A 108 -1.97 -7.21 7.16
CA TRP A 108 -0.98 -6.45 6.39
C TRP A 108 -1.66 -5.34 5.56
N GLU A 109 -2.26 -4.38 6.27
CA GLU A 109 -2.93 -3.23 5.70
C GLU A 109 -2.90 -2.06 6.71
N HIS A 110 -3.06 -0.83 6.22
CA HIS A 110 -3.14 0.33 7.10
C HIS A 110 -4.48 0.36 7.83
N GLY A 111 -4.47 0.79 9.09
CA GLY A 111 -5.69 1.00 9.85
C GLY A 111 -5.49 1.38 11.31
N PRO A 112 -6.59 1.47 12.07
CA PRO A 112 -7.97 1.33 11.59
C PRO A 112 -8.42 2.53 10.75
N SER A 113 -9.27 2.30 9.75
CA SER A 113 -9.60 3.27 8.69
C SER A 113 -10.12 4.63 9.15
N HIS A 114 -10.79 4.69 10.32
CA HIS A 114 -11.31 5.93 10.90
C HIS A 114 -10.22 6.83 11.50
N MET A 115 -9.07 6.26 11.90
CA MET A 115 -7.94 7.00 12.46
C MET A 115 -6.97 7.51 11.37
N LEU A 116 -6.90 6.86 10.21
CA LEU A 116 -5.96 7.20 9.13
C LEU A 116 -6.11 8.61 8.52
N THR A 117 -7.15 9.37 8.89
CA THR A 117 -7.25 10.80 8.53
C THR A 117 -6.65 11.75 9.56
N GLN A 118 -6.34 11.24 10.75
CA GLN A 118 -5.88 11.99 11.92
C GLN A 118 -4.46 11.60 12.33
N ILE A 119 -3.97 10.43 11.88
CA ILE A 119 -2.62 9.93 12.15
C ILE A 119 -1.94 9.49 10.85
N GLY A 120 -0.62 9.64 10.79
CA GLY A 120 0.23 8.95 9.83
C GLY A 120 0.50 7.53 10.31
N GLN A 121 0.85 6.62 9.40
CA GLN A 121 1.18 5.24 9.78
C GLN A 121 2.20 4.62 8.83
N ASN A 122 3.25 4.04 9.38
CA ASN A 122 4.18 3.18 8.67
C ASN A 122 4.06 1.74 9.18
N LEU A 123 4.16 0.80 8.24
CA LEU A 123 4.05 -0.64 8.49
C LEU A 123 5.33 -1.34 8.06
N GLY A 124 5.78 -2.30 8.84
CA GLY A 124 6.97 -3.10 8.56
C GLY A 124 6.70 -4.55 8.91
N THR A 125 7.07 -5.47 8.03
CA THR A 125 6.97 -6.89 8.36
C THR A 125 8.18 -7.67 7.89
N HIS A 126 8.62 -8.64 8.69
CA HIS A 126 9.63 -9.61 8.33
C HIS A 126 9.23 -10.98 8.88
N TRP A 127 9.86 -12.03 8.37
CA TRP A 127 9.69 -13.41 8.83
C TRP A 127 11.04 -14.11 8.78
N GLY A 128 11.20 -15.19 9.55
CA GLY A 128 12.46 -15.91 9.65
C GLY A 128 13.41 -15.32 10.69
N ARG A 129 14.55 -14.76 10.25
CA ARG A 129 15.58 -14.24 11.17
C ARG A 129 15.02 -13.09 12.00
N ASP A 130 15.32 -13.11 13.29
CA ASP A 130 14.91 -12.05 14.19
C ASP A 130 15.62 -10.73 13.81
N ARG A 131 14.86 -9.64 13.81
CA ARG A 131 15.34 -8.28 13.53
C ARG A 131 14.81 -7.32 14.58
N PRO A 132 15.64 -6.37 15.07
CA PRO A 132 15.15 -5.34 15.97
C PRO A 132 14.17 -4.40 15.23
N PRO A 133 13.26 -3.71 15.93
CA PRO A 133 12.33 -2.76 15.30
C PRO A 133 13.03 -1.68 14.45
N THR A 134 14.24 -1.26 14.86
CA THR A 134 15.09 -0.30 14.13
C THR A 134 15.45 -0.74 12.71
N TYR A 135 15.44 -2.05 12.43
CA TYR A 135 15.63 -2.58 11.07
C TYR A 135 14.57 -2.04 10.10
N HIS A 136 13.30 -1.99 10.53
CA HIS A 136 12.21 -1.47 9.69
C HIS A 136 12.29 0.05 9.54
N VAL A 137 12.67 0.77 10.61
CA VAL A 137 12.89 2.22 10.57
C VAL A 137 13.96 2.60 9.54
N GLN A 138 15.08 1.87 9.53
CA GLN A 138 16.13 2.06 8.54
C GLN A 138 15.64 1.71 7.13
N ALA A 139 14.91 0.59 6.97
CA ALA A 139 14.34 0.21 5.67
C ALA A 139 13.38 1.25 5.10
N TRP A 140 12.56 1.89 5.96
CA TRP A 140 11.72 3.02 5.56
C TRP A 140 12.54 4.24 5.15
N TYR A 141 13.62 4.54 5.87
CA TYR A 141 14.50 5.65 5.52
C TYR A 141 15.25 5.43 4.20
N ASP A 142 15.69 4.19 3.95
CA ASP A 142 16.43 3.81 2.75
C ASP A 142 15.64 4.02 1.44
N GLU A 143 14.34 4.32 1.50
CA GLU A 143 13.57 4.79 0.35
C GLU A 143 14.05 6.16 -0.17
N VAL A 144 14.80 6.92 0.63
CA VAL A 144 15.43 8.19 0.23
C VAL A 144 16.22 8.07 -1.08
N ARG A 145 16.86 6.92 -1.34
CA ARG A 145 17.61 6.65 -2.59
C ARG A 145 16.75 6.71 -3.85
N TYR A 146 15.43 6.59 -3.70
CA TYR A 146 14.44 6.62 -4.77
C TYR A 146 13.60 7.89 -4.75
N TYR A 147 13.72 8.70 -3.71
CA TYR A 147 12.96 9.93 -3.55
C TYR A 147 13.75 11.12 -4.08
N SER A 148 13.06 12.06 -4.74
CA SER A 148 13.65 13.34 -5.11
C SER A 148 12.86 14.47 -4.46
N TYR A 149 13.57 15.30 -3.69
CA TYR A 149 12.96 16.42 -2.98
C TYR A 149 12.42 17.48 -3.97
N PRO A 150 11.14 17.90 -3.86
CA PRO A 150 10.59 18.97 -4.68
C PRO A 150 10.96 20.33 -4.10
N TYR A 151 11.75 21.11 -4.84
CA TYR A 151 12.09 22.47 -4.41
C TYR A 151 10.91 23.43 -4.59
N SER A 152 10.92 24.55 -3.86
CA SER A 152 9.81 25.51 -3.84
C SER A 152 9.44 26.04 -5.23
N GLN A 153 10.43 26.24 -6.11
CA GLN A 153 10.21 26.68 -7.49
C GLN A 153 9.41 25.67 -8.35
N GLU A 154 9.37 24.41 -7.94
CA GLU A 154 8.65 23.34 -8.63
C GLU A 154 7.23 23.15 -8.09
N CYS A 155 6.90 23.79 -6.97
CA CYS A 155 5.61 23.68 -6.30
C CYS A 155 4.64 24.76 -6.80
N ASN A 156 3.89 24.48 -7.88
CA ASN A 156 2.88 25.40 -8.41
C ASN A 156 1.69 24.66 -9.06
N PRO A 157 0.46 24.69 -8.50
CA PRO A 157 0.10 25.09 -7.12
C PRO A 157 0.42 23.99 -6.09
N HIS A 158 0.89 22.84 -6.54
CA HIS A 158 1.23 21.68 -5.72
C HIS A 158 2.65 21.20 -6.07
N CYS A 159 3.37 20.66 -5.09
CA CYS A 159 4.67 20.04 -5.30
C CYS A 159 4.55 18.70 -6.06
N PRO A 160 5.42 18.41 -7.04
CA PRO A 160 5.45 17.11 -7.70
C PRO A 160 5.94 16.03 -6.73
N PHE A 161 5.25 14.89 -6.69
CA PHE A 161 5.74 13.71 -5.98
C PHE A 161 6.65 12.90 -6.91
N ARG A 162 7.95 12.83 -6.59
CA ARG A 162 8.96 12.11 -7.37
C ARG A 162 9.50 10.92 -6.60
N CYS A 163 9.05 9.74 -6.99
CA CYS A 163 9.53 8.47 -6.48
C CYS A 163 9.88 7.57 -7.67
N SER A 164 11.15 7.18 -7.79
CA SER A 164 11.63 6.25 -8.83
C SER A 164 11.58 4.79 -8.40
N GLY A 165 11.33 4.54 -7.10
CA GLY A 165 11.25 3.24 -6.47
C GLY A 165 9.82 2.75 -6.31
N PRO A 166 9.64 1.53 -5.77
CA PRO A 166 8.32 0.95 -5.57
C PRO A 166 7.50 1.72 -4.53
N VAL A 167 8.17 2.28 -3.50
CA VAL A 167 7.57 3.05 -2.41
C VAL A 167 8.58 4.11 -1.95
N CYS A 168 8.08 5.31 -1.63
CA CYS A 168 8.84 6.38 -0.96
C CYS A 168 8.07 7.02 0.21
N THR A 169 6.83 6.56 0.44
CA THR A 169 5.90 7.20 1.39
C THR A 169 6.26 6.91 2.85
N HIS A 170 7.01 5.84 3.13
CA HIS A 170 7.46 5.57 4.50
C HIS A 170 8.57 6.55 4.87
N TYR A 171 9.53 6.78 3.94
CA TYR A 171 10.55 7.82 4.09
C TYR A 171 9.91 9.19 4.30
N THR A 172 9.01 9.64 3.41
CA THR A 172 8.44 10.99 3.52
C THR A 172 7.63 11.20 4.80
N GLN A 173 6.98 10.15 5.35
CA GLN A 173 6.33 10.23 6.66
C GLN A 173 7.35 10.34 7.80
N LEU A 174 8.42 9.54 7.76
CA LEU A 174 9.49 9.56 8.76
C LEU A 174 10.14 10.95 8.85
N VAL A 175 10.38 11.57 7.70
CA VAL A 175 11.00 12.91 7.59
C VAL A 175 9.99 14.05 7.47
N TRP A 176 8.72 13.83 7.85
CA TRP A 176 7.73 14.90 7.78
C TRP A 176 7.95 15.92 8.89
N ALA A 177 8.26 17.17 8.54
CA ALA A 177 8.74 18.19 9.47
C ALA A 177 7.83 18.37 10.69
N THR A 178 6.52 18.44 10.47
CA THR A 178 5.55 18.72 11.54
C THR A 178 5.15 17.49 12.35
N SER A 179 5.43 16.26 11.87
CA SER A 179 5.14 15.04 12.63
C SER A 179 6.13 14.97 13.80
N ASN A 180 5.68 15.30 15.01
CA ASN A 180 6.51 15.45 16.21
C ASN A 180 6.09 14.51 17.35
N ARG A 181 5.17 13.58 17.09
CA ARG A 181 4.77 12.49 17.97
C ARG A 181 4.83 11.16 17.23
N ILE A 182 5.34 10.12 17.88
CA ILE A 182 5.38 8.75 17.36
C ILE A 182 5.02 7.76 18.45
N GLY A 183 4.26 6.73 18.11
CA GLY A 183 4.07 5.55 18.96
C GLY A 183 4.01 4.30 18.11
N CYS A 184 4.76 3.27 18.50
CA CYS A 184 4.85 2.04 17.73
C CYS A 184 4.49 0.82 18.57
N ALA A 185 4.09 -0.27 17.91
CA ALA A 185 3.93 -1.57 18.51
C ALA A 185 4.39 -2.67 17.56
N ILE A 186 4.87 -3.77 18.15
CA ILE A 186 5.31 -4.97 17.43
C ILE A 186 4.42 -6.13 17.86
N ASN A 187 4.15 -7.05 16.95
CA ASN A 187 3.45 -8.28 17.26
C ASN A 187 3.96 -9.43 16.38
N THR A 188 3.91 -10.65 16.89
CA THR A 188 4.22 -11.86 16.12
C THR A 188 2.92 -12.52 15.67
N CYS A 189 2.67 -12.47 14.37
CA CYS A 189 1.49 -13.02 13.71
C CYS A 189 1.77 -14.43 13.19
N TYR A 190 1.09 -15.43 13.75
CA TYR A 190 1.32 -16.83 13.38
C TYR A 190 1.03 -17.13 11.92
N ASN A 191 -0.05 -16.54 11.37
CA ASN A 191 -0.39 -16.57 9.96
C ASN A 191 -0.82 -15.16 9.55
N MET A 192 -0.03 -14.48 8.72
CA MET A 192 -0.37 -13.16 8.20
C MET A 192 -0.31 -13.18 6.68
N ASN A 193 -1.39 -12.76 6.02
CA ASN A 193 -1.39 -12.61 4.57
C ASN A 193 -0.64 -11.32 4.20
N VAL A 194 0.59 -11.46 3.72
CA VAL A 194 1.44 -10.37 3.26
C VAL A 194 1.51 -10.45 1.74
N TRP A 195 0.88 -9.51 1.04
CA TRP A 195 0.84 -9.44 -0.42
C TRP A 195 0.37 -10.73 -1.13
N GLY A 196 -0.62 -11.42 -0.56
CA GLY A 196 -1.20 -12.65 -1.12
C GLY A 196 -0.45 -13.92 -0.72
N MET A 197 0.54 -13.84 0.17
CA MET A 197 1.28 -14.99 0.70
C MET A 197 1.10 -15.08 2.21
N ILE A 198 0.82 -16.28 2.72
CA ILE A 198 0.76 -16.49 4.17
C ILE A 198 2.19 -16.61 4.71
N TRP A 199 2.59 -15.62 5.51
CA TRP A 199 3.86 -15.65 6.23
C TRP A 199 3.61 -16.24 7.61
N THR A 200 4.33 -17.34 7.91
CA THR A 200 4.25 -17.97 9.22
C THR A 200 5.15 -17.26 10.21
N LYS A 201 4.64 -17.00 11.42
CA LYS A 201 5.35 -16.25 12.48
C LYS A 201 5.91 -14.91 11.96
N ALA A 202 5.13 -14.18 11.18
CA ALA A 202 5.49 -12.87 10.69
C ALA A 202 5.59 -11.88 11.86
N VAL A 203 6.71 -11.18 11.96
CA VAL A 203 6.86 -10.08 12.90
C VAL A 203 6.33 -8.82 12.22
N TYR A 204 5.35 -8.17 12.84
CA TYR A 204 4.64 -7.03 12.31
C TYR A 204 4.86 -5.81 13.20
N LEU A 205 5.47 -4.75 12.65
CA LEU A 205 5.68 -3.46 13.28
C LEU A 205 4.70 -2.45 12.71
N VAL A 206 3.99 -1.75 13.58
CA VAL A 206 3.11 -0.62 13.26
C VAL A 206 3.66 0.60 13.98
N CYS A 207 3.90 1.71 13.28
CA CYS A 207 4.26 2.99 13.86
C CYS A 207 3.25 4.06 13.42
N ASN A 208 2.64 4.74 14.39
CA ASN A 208 1.70 5.83 14.17
C ASN A 208 2.39 7.18 14.42
N TYR A 209 2.03 8.18 13.63
CA TYR A 209 2.62 9.52 13.67
C TYR A 209 1.54 10.58 13.86
N SER A 210 1.82 11.60 14.67
CA SER A 210 0.95 12.76 14.80
C SER A 210 1.75 14.07 14.79
N PRO A 211 1.25 15.12 14.12
CA PRO A 211 0.21 15.11 13.08
C PRO A 211 0.58 14.23 11.87
N PRO A 212 -0.38 13.85 11.00
CA PRO A 212 -0.11 13.02 9.83
C PRO A 212 0.72 13.77 8.79
N GLY A 213 1.63 13.05 8.15
CA GLY A 213 2.41 13.54 7.02
C GLY A 213 1.81 13.19 5.67
N ASN A 214 2.65 13.17 4.63
CA ASN A 214 2.32 12.73 3.27
C ASN A 214 1.14 13.47 2.62
N TRP A 215 0.99 14.76 2.93
CA TRP A 215 -0.03 15.59 2.30
C TRP A 215 0.25 15.74 0.80
N TRP A 216 -0.73 15.33 -0.01
CA TRP A 216 -0.59 15.37 -1.47
C TRP A 216 -0.32 16.80 -1.95
N GLY A 217 0.74 16.98 -2.73
CA GLY A 217 1.12 18.30 -3.23
C GLY A 217 1.97 19.14 -2.27
N HIS A 218 2.46 18.57 -1.17
CA HIS A 218 3.35 19.24 -0.22
C HIS A 218 4.69 18.52 -0.11
N ALA A 219 5.77 19.30 0.06
CA ALA A 219 7.08 18.77 0.42
C ALA A 219 7.08 18.30 1.88
N PRO A 220 7.89 17.27 2.24
CA PRO A 220 7.92 16.72 3.60
C PRO A 220 8.45 17.72 4.63
N TYR A 221 9.28 18.66 4.21
CA TYR A 221 9.85 19.71 5.05
C TYR A 221 10.21 20.92 4.18
N LYS A 222 10.51 22.07 4.81
CA LYS A 222 10.99 23.25 4.10
C LYS A 222 12.50 23.18 3.92
N TYR A 223 12.95 23.38 2.69
CA TYR A 223 14.38 23.53 2.40
C TYR A 223 14.94 24.79 3.05
N GLY A 224 16.11 24.68 3.65
CA GLY A 224 16.88 25.83 4.14
C GLY A 224 17.89 25.46 5.22
N THR A 225 18.52 26.46 5.82
CA THR A 225 19.45 26.26 6.94
C THR A 225 18.73 25.59 8.10
N PRO A 226 19.28 24.53 8.70
CA PRO A 226 18.67 23.88 9.86
C PRO A 226 18.21 24.86 10.93
N CYS A 227 17.02 24.61 11.47
CA CYS A 227 16.36 25.41 12.50
C CYS A 227 15.99 26.87 12.16
N SER A 228 16.29 27.37 10.95
CA SER A 228 15.99 28.76 10.55
C SER A 228 14.50 29.08 10.38
N ALA A 229 13.64 28.07 10.33
CA ALA A 229 12.19 28.22 10.17
C ALA A 229 11.41 27.39 11.21
N CYS A 230 12.00 27.18 12.39
CA CYS A 230 11.31 26.52 13.50
C CYS A 230 10.06 27.28 13.94
N PRO A 231 8.98 26.58 14.34
CA PRO A 231 7.83 27.24 14.94
C PRO A 231 8.21 28.01 16.20
N ALA A 232 7.56 29.15 16.43
CA ALA A 232 7.83 30.01 17.58
C ALA A 232 7.68 29.31 18.94
N SER A 233 6.87 28.23 19.01
CA SER A 233 6.68 27.39 20.20
C SER A 233 7.97 26.76 20.73
N TYR A 234 9.01 26.64 19.90
CA TYR A 234 10.31 26.10 20.27
C TYR A 234 11.28 27.15 20.81
N GLY A 235 10.90 28.44 20.84
CA GLY A 235 11.72 29.50 21.44
C GLY A 235 13.09 29.70 20.79
N GLY A 236 13.25 29.28 19.53
CA GLY A 236 14.53 29.36 18.81
C GLY A 236 15.53 28.24 19.14
N GLY A 237 15.16 27.25 19.94
CA GLY A 237 16.04 26.13 20.28
C GLY A 237 16.28 25.20 19.09
N CYS A 238 17.53 24.74 18.97
CA CYS A 238 18.00 23.89 17.89
C CYS A 238 18.96 22.85 18.45
N GLN A 239 18.65 21.57 18.26
CA GLN A 239 19.51 20.48 18.68
C GLN A 239 19.64 19.46 17.55
N ASN A 240 20.87 19.12 17.15
CA ASN A 240 21.14 18.16 16.08
C ASN A 240 20.33 18.41 14.79
N ASN A 241 20.22 19.69 14.37
CA ASN A 241 19.44 20.15 13.21
C ASN A 241 17.90 20.04 13.34
N LEU A 242 17.39 19.83 14.56
CA LEU A 242 15.96 19.74 14.85
C LEU A 242 15.49 20.92 15.70
N CYS A 243 14.26 21.39 15.47
CA CYS A 243 13.57 22.32 16.34
C CYS A 243 13.31 21.64 17.69
N TYR A 244 13.97 22.17 18.72
CA TYR A 244 14.02 21.57 20.04
C TYR A 244 13.75 22.64 21.09
N LYS A 245 12.99 22.30 22.13
CA LYS A 245 12.67 23.24 23.21
C LYS A 245 13.46 22.82 24.45
N ASP A 246 14.50 23.58 24.78
CA ASP A 246 15.23 23.39 26.05
C ASP A 246 14.34 23.85 27.22
N GLY A 247 14.11 22.98 28.20
CA GLY A 247 13.56 23.38 29.51
C GLY A 247 12.14 22.95 29.88
N GLY A 248 11.60 21.84 29.35
CA GLY A 248 10.36 21.24 29.85
C GLY A 248 10.60 19.85 30.43
N VAL A 249 11.07 19.76 31.67
CA VAL A 249 10.92 18.51 32.45
C VAL A 249 9.42 18.33 32.67
N GLU A 250 8.73 17.63 31.77
CA GLU A 250 7.47 17.00 32.12
C GLU A 250 7.82 15.92 33.14
N ARG A 251 7.54 16.24 34.41
CA ARG A 251 7.49 15.28 35.50
C ARG A 251 6.66 14.10 34.97
N HIS A 252 7.32 12.96 34.82
CA HIS A 252 6.60 11.70 34.82
C HIS A 252 5.74 11.74 36.09
N PRO A 253 4.42 11.54 36.06
CA PRO A 253 3.77 10.96 37.21
C PRO A 253 4.55 9.67 37.46
N ALA A 254 5.21 9.59 38.62
CA ALA A 254 5.75 8.33 39.09
C ALA A 254 4.60 7.30 38.99
N PRO A 255 4.88 6.05 38.58
CA PRO A 255 3.87 5.01 38.71
C PRO A 255 3.46 5.00 40.19
N GLU A 256 2.21 5.37 40.47
CA GLU A 256 1.62 5.14 41.79
C GLU A 256 1.71 3.63 42.02
N THR A 257 2.58 3.28 42.96
CA THR A 257 2.57 1.98 43.60
C THR A 257 1.22 1.85 44.28
N GLU A 258 0.27 1.12 43.69
CA GLU A 258 -0.81 0.56 44.50
C GLU A 258 -0.17 -0.47 45.42
N GLU A 259 -0.13 -0.09 46.69
CA GLU A 259 0.23 -0.90 47.82
C GLU A 259 -0.54 -2.23 47.82
N ASN A 260 0.21 -3.26 48.15
CA ASN A 260 -0.30 -4.58 48.45
C ASN A 260 -1.31 -4.51 49.59
N ASN A 261 -2.61 -4.58 49.30
CA ASN A 261 -3.59 -5.07 50.26
C ASN A 261 -3.76 -6.58 50.08
N TYR A 262 -2.90 -7.31 50.79
CA TYR A 262 -3.13 -8.72 51.12
C TYR A 262 -4.45 -8.83 51.88
N ILE A 263 -5.37 -9.64 51.37
CA ILE A 263 -6.45 -10.24 52.14
C ILE A 263 -6.28 -11.75 51.98
N GLU A 264 -5.94 -12.43 53.08
CA GLU A 264 -5.93 -13.89 53.16
C GLU A 264 -7.33 -14.45 52.83
N PRO A 265 -7.44 -15.48 51.99
CA PRO A 265 -8.64 -16.30 51.92
C PRO A 265 -8.54 -17.46 52.93
N GLU A 266 -9.44 -17.48 53.90
CA GLU A 266 -9.81 -18.66 54.69
C GLU A 266 -10.51 -19.75 53.84
N PRO A 267 -10.53 -21.01 54.28
CA PRO A 267 -10.61 -22.17 53.40
C PRO A 267 -12.05 -22.57 53.04
N VAL A 268 -12.28 -22.95 51.78
CA VAL A 268 -13.56 -23.48 51.30
C VAL A 268 -13.53 -25.00 51.25
N ARG A 269 -14.49 -25.59 51.97
CA ARG A 269 -14.85 -27.01 52.09
C ARG A 269 -15.25 -27.67 50.76
N ASP A 270 -14.93 -28.96 50.68
CA ASP A 270 -15.39 -29.94 49.70
C ASP A 270 -16.93 -30.03 49.53
N ARG A 271 -17.38 -30.27 48.28
CA ARG A 271 -18.14 -31.48 47.87
C ARG A 271 -18.60 -31.46 46.40
N GLU A 272 -18.04 -32.42 45.66
CA GLU A 272 -18.52 -33.34 44.60
C GLU A 272 -19.46 -32.98 43.40
N PRO A 273 -19.37 -33.77 42.29
CA PRO A 273 -19.77 -33.38 40.93
C PRO A 273 -20.83 -34.28 40.24
N GLN A 274 -21.45 -33.82 39.14
CA GLN A 274 -22.02 -34.64 38.04
C GLN A 274 -22.64 -33.79 36.91
N PRO A 275 -22.96 -34.31 35.70
CA PRO A 275 -22.14 -35.07 34.74
C PRO A 275 -22.17 -34.48 33.29
N ARG A 276 -21.36 -35.12 32.43
CA ARG A 276 -21.22 -34.95 30.97
C ARG A 276 -22.46 -35.35 30.17
N ASP A 277 -22.68 -34.67 29.05
CA ASP A 277 -23.29 -35.24 27.82
C ASP A 277 -22.50 -34.71 26.60
N ARG A 278 -21.75 -35.59 25.91
CA ARG A 278 -22.10 -36.33 24.67
C ARG A 278 -21.71 -35.58 23.39
N THR A 279 -20.64 -36.09 22.78
CA THR A 279 -20.25 -35.95 21.38
C THR A 279 -21.27 -36.63 20.44
N PRO A 280 -21.24 -36.27 19.15
CA PRO A 280 -21.33 -37.29 18.11
C PRO A 280 -20.08 -37.28 17.22
N ASP A 281 -19.50 -38.47 17.10
CA ASP A 281 -18.56 -38.91 16.07
C ASP A 281 -19.37 -39.37 14.85
N LEU A 282 -18.99 -38.92 13.65
CA LEU A 282 -19.22 -39.66 12.41
C LEU A 282 -18.02 -39.44 11.48
N SER A 283 -17.36 -40.56 11.18
CA SER A 283 -16.17 -40.72 10.36
C SER A 283 -16.47 -40.68 8.84
N PRO A 284 -15.45 -40.76 7.95
CA PRO A 284 -15.47 -40.21 6.60
C PRO A 284 -16.03 -41.19 5.56
N ASN A 285 -16.61 -40.66 4.48
CA ASN A 285 -16.85 -41.42 3.26
C ASN A 285 -16.22 -40.71 2.06
N GLU A 286 -15.27 -41.40 1.44
CA GLU A 286 -14.80 -41.16 0.08
C GLU A 286 -15.94 -41.45 -0.91
N ASN A 287 -16.17 -40.52 -1.85
CA ASN A 287 -16.34 -40.85 -3.26
C ASN A 287 -16.33 -39.58 -4.12
N THR A 288 -15.18 -39.38 -4.75
CA THR A 288 -14.99 -39.08 -6.18
C THR A 288 -16.15 -38.40 -6.94
N GLU A 289 -16.07 -37.08 -7.11
CA GLU A 289 -16.68 -36.40 -8.27
C GLU A 289 -15.85 -35.17 -8.70
N GLY A 290 -15.47 -35.18 -9.97
CA GLY A 290 -14.84 -34.14 -10.81
C GLY A 290 -14.32 -32.83 -10.18
N ASN A 291 -12.99 -32.70 -10.16
CA ASN A 291 -12.29 -31.42 -10.12
C ASN A 291 -12.84 -30.43 -11.17
N GLN A 292 -13.60 -29.44 -10.74
CA GLN A 292 -13.70 -28.16 -11.45
C GLN A 292 -13.52 -27.03 -10.44
N VAL A 293 -12.26 -26.66 -10.21
CA VAL A 293 -11.93 -25.43 -9.50
C VAL A 293 -12.13 -24.28 -10.49
N ALA A 294 -13.36 -23.77 -10.58
CA ALA A 294 -13.62 -22.47 -11.20
C ALA A 294 -12.93 -21.40 -10.35
N SER A 295 -12.15 -20.52 -10.96
CA SER A 295 -11.52 -19.41 -10.23
C SER A 295 -12.61 -18.47 -9.72
N THR A 296 -12.71 -18.28 -8.40
CA THR A 296 -13.68 -17.38 -7.75
C THR A 296 -13.17 -15.95 -7.59
N GLU A 297 -11.98 -15.62 -8.11
CA GLU A 297 -11.41 -14.27 -8.02
C GLU A 297 -12.13 -13.31 -8.98
N GLN A 298 -12.86 -12.35 -8.43
CA GLN A 298 -13.54 -11.27 -9.16
C GLN A 298 -12.74 -9.96 -9.11
N MET A 299 -12.88 -9.13 -10.15
CA MET A 299 -12.31 -7.77 -10.17
C MET A 299 -13.26 -6.75 -9.54
N SER A 300 -14.57 -7.02 -9.53
CA SER A 300 -15.59 -6.19 -8.88
C SER A 300 -15.56 -6.39 -7.36
N GLN A 301 -15.80 -5.30 -6.63
CA GLN A 301 -16.13 -5.38 -5.21
C GLN A 301 -17.64 -5.46 -5.06
N GLN A 302 -18.12 -6.52 -4.43
CA GLN A 302 -19.50 -6.61 -3.96
C GLN A 302 -19.68 -5.61 -2.81
N VAL A 303 -20.74 -4.81 -2.90
CA VAL A 303 -21.02 -3.76 -1.92
C VAL A 303 -22.48 -3.80 -1.50
N GLU A 304 -22.80 -3.25 -0.34
CA GLU A 304 -24.18 -3.03 0.09
C GLU A 304 -24.71 -1.69 -0.45
N CYS A 305 -26.04 -1.53 -0.52
CA CYS A 305 -26.69 -0.32 -1.05
C CYS A 305 -26.24 0.99 -0.36
N GLU A 306 -25.84 0.95 0.90
CA GLU A 306 -25.42 2.14 1.65
C GLU A 306 -23.90 2.39 1.62
N THR A 307 -23.15 1.49 0.99
CA THR A 307 -21.68 1.51 0.97
C THR A 307 -21.16 2.79 0.33
N LYS A 308 -20.45 3.59 1.12
CA LYS A 308 -19.86 4.84 0.64
C LYS A 308 -18.56 4.57 -0.07
N LEU A 309 -18.23 5.40 -1.07
CA LEU A 309 -16.97 5.26 -1.77
C LEU A 309 -15.74 5.42 -0.83
N ARG A 310 -15.87 6.24 0.22
CA ARG A 310 -14.84 6.38 1.25
C ARG A 310 -14.61 5.10 2.05
N ASP A 311 -15.65 4.30 2.23
CA ASP A 311 -15.65 3.13 3.11
C ASP A 311 -15.01 1.91 2.43
N GLN A 312 -14.83 1.93 1.09
CA GLN A 312 -14.24 0.85 0.31
C GLN A 312 -12.98 1.24 -0.48
N CYS A 313 -11.99 0.34 -0.39
CA CYS A 313 -10.68 0.21 -1.05
C CYS A 313 -9.98 1.47 -1.65
N LYS A 314 -8.72 1.69 -1.26
CA LYS A 314 -7.83 2.75 -1.79
C LYS A 314 -6.84 2.15 -2.81
N GLY A 315 -7.09 2.32 -4.11
CA GLY A 315 -6.20 1.85 -5.19
C GLY A 315 -6.82 1.97 -6.60
N THR A 316 -6.01 1.87 -7.67
CA THR A 316 -6.48 1.92 -9.08
C THR A 316 -7.18 0.65 -9.55
N THR A 317 -7.09 -0.43 -8.79
CA THR A 317 -7.69 -1.75 -9.08
C THR A 317 -9.08 -1.93 -8.46
N CYS A 318 -9.55 -0.95 -7.69
CA CYS A 318 -10.75 -1.03 -6.87
C CYS A 318 -11.89 -0.12 -7.33
N ASN A 319 -11.91 0.16 -8.62
CA ASN A 319 -12.85 1.12 -9.18
C ASN A 319 -14.12 0.47 -9.74
N ARG A 320 -14.19 -0.86 -9.84
CA ARG A 320 -15.39 -1.58 -10.29
C ARG A 320 -16.17 -2.10 -9.08
N TYR A 321 -17.45 -1.78 -9.05
CA TYR A 321 -18.36 -2.14 -7.96
C TYR A 321 -19.57 -2.89 -8.51
N GLU A 322 -20.07 -3.81 -7.69
CA GLU A 322 -21.28 -4.59 -7.97
C GLU A 322 -22.31 -4.28 -6.89
N CYS A 323 -23.40 -3.66 -7.31
CA CYS A 323 -24.50 -3.28 -6.46
C CYS A 323 -25.59 -4.37 -6.47
N PRO A 324 -26.13 -4.74 -5.31
CA PRO A 324 -27.23 -5.69 -5.21
C PRO A 324 -28.53 -5.04 -5.72
N PRO A 325 -29.54 -5.85 -6.02
CA PRO A 325 -30.88 -5.35 -6.32
C PRO A 325 -31.55 -4.74 -5.07
N GLY A 326 -32.59 -3.93 -5.28
CA GLY A 326 -33.44 -3.35 -4.22
C GLY A 326 -32.86 -2.13 -3.53
N CYS A 327 -31.92 -1.42 -4.16
CA CYS A 327 -31.29 -0.25 -3.56
C CYS A 327 -32.15 1.03 -3.62
N PHE A 328 -33.31 1.06 -4.29
CA PHE A 328 -34.18 2.24 -4.31
C PHE A 328 -34.80 2.57 -2.95
N GLU A 329 -35.13 1.59 -2.13
CA GLU A 329 -35.72 1.82 -0.81
C GLU A 329 -34.71 2.40 0.17
N ARG A 330 -33.42 2.04 0.01
CA ARG A 330 -32.30 2.50 0.84
C ARG A 330 -31.10 2.85 -0.02
N PRO A 331 -31.16 3.94 -0.80
CA PRO A 331 -30.06 4.32 -1.69
C PRO A 331 -28.84 4.83 -0.93
N GLY A 332 -28.92 4.94 0.40
CA GLY A 332 -27.92 5.57 1.23
C GLY A 332 -27.81 7.08 0.96
N LYS A 333 -26.80 7.70 1.56
CA LYS A 333 -26.57 9.13 1.41
C LYS A 333 -26.06 9.42 0.00
N VAL A 334 -26.69 10.32 -0.75
CA VAL A 334 -26.19 10.79 -2.06
C VAL A 334 -25.99 12.30 -2.00
N VAL A 335 -24.75 12.77 -2.21
CA VAL A 335 -24.42 14.20 -2.15
C VAL A 335 -23.84 14.64 -3.49
N GLY A 336 -24.55 15.53 -4.19
CA GLY A 336 -24.13 16.05 -5.49
C GLY A 336 -24.83 15.43 -6.70
N THR A 337 -24.49 15.96 -7.87
CA THR A 337 -25.08 15.62 -9.16
C THR A 337 -23.99 15.65 -10.21
N SER A 338 -23.91 14.61 -11.05
CA SER A 338 -22.82 14.35 -12.02
C SER A 338 -21.46 14.06 -11.37
N TYR A 339 -21.15 14.76 -10.27
CA TYR A 339 -20.04 14.50 -9.37
C TYR A 339 -20.60 14.34 -7.97
N TYR A 340 -20.21 13.26 -7.30
CA TYR A 340 -20.69 12.87 -5.98
C TYR A 340 -19.59 13.02 -4.95
N ASP A 341 -19.93 13.47 -3.74
CA ASP A 341 -18.99 13.50 -2.61
C ASP A 341 -18.57 12.07 -2.26
N MET A 342 -17.31 11.81 -1.93
CA MET A 342 -16.83 10.47 -1.54
C MET A 342 -17.58 9.84 -0.34
N GLN A 343 -18.30 10.62 0.46
CA GLN A 343 -19.21 10.11 1.49
C GLN A 343 -20.57 9.65 0.95
N SER A 344 -20.80 9.72 -0.36
CA SER A 344 -22.01 9.23 -1.00
C SER A 344 -21.95 7.71 -1.19
N SER A 345 -23.10 7.06 -1.09
CA SER A 345 -23.29 5.67 -1.50
C SER A 345 -22.91 5.53 -2.98
N VAL A 346 -22.14 4.49 -3.28
CA VAL A 346 -21.76 4.13 -4.64
C VAL A 346 -22.99 3.70 -5.44
N CYS A 347 -23.82 2.83 -4.85
CA CYS A 347 -25.05 2.33 -5.48
C CYS A 347 -26.11 3.43 -5.59
N GLY A 348 -26.28 4.26 -4.56
CA GLY A 348 -27.16 5.42 -4.60
C GLY A 348 -26.74 6.45 -5.66
N ALA A 349 -25.44 6.70 -5.81
CA ALA A 349 -24.93 7.55 -6.89
C ALA A 349 -25.16 6.91 -8.27
N GLY A 350 -25.01 5.59 -8.37
CA GLY A 350 -25.34 4.78 -9.55
C GLY A 350 -26.80 4.95 -9.97
N LEU A 351 -27.73 4.71 -9.05
CA LEU A 351 -29.17 4.91 -9.24
C LEU A 351 -29.49 6.37 -9.63
N HIS A 352 -29.02 7.34 -8.85
CA HIS A 352 -29.24 8.76 -9.13
C HIS A 352 -28.72 9.18 -10.51
N SER A 353 -27.57 8.65 -10.94
CA SER A 353 -27.02 8.92 -12.27
C SER A 353 -27.74 8.19 -13.41
N GLY A 354 -28.49 7.12 -13.11
CA GLY A 354 -29.10 6.22 -14.09
C GLY A 354 -28.11 5.24 -14.72
N VAL A 355 -26.95 5.02 -14.09
CA VAL A 355 -25.96 4.02 -14.55
C VAL A 355 -26.43 2.60 -14.21
N ILE A 356 -27.14 2.43 -13.10
CA ILE A 356 -27.80 1.20 -12.70
C ILE A 356 -29.27 1.50 -12.36
N ASN A 357 -30.10 0.46 -12.39
CA ASN A 357 -31.50 0.47 -11.95
C ASN A 357 -31.67 -0.34 -10.65
N ASP A 358 -32.90 -0.60 -10.23
CA ASP A 358 -33.15 -1.36 -8.99
C ASP A 358 -32.77 -2.82 -9.06
N ASP A 359 -32.53 -3.36 -10.25
CA ASP A 359 -31.99 -4.71 -10.42
C ASP A 359 -30.51 -4.78 -9.99
N GLY A 360 -29.90 -3.63 -9.68
CA GLY A 360 -28.52 -3.49 -9.28
C GLY A 360 -27.58 -3.55 -10.49
N GLY A 361 -26.45 -4.24 -10.32
CA GLY A 361 -25.47 -4.46 -11.37
C GLY A 361 -24.18 -3.66 -11.20
N TRP A 362 -23.40 -3.60 -12.27
CA TRP A 362 -22.02 -3.14 -12.21
C TRP A 362 -21.84 -1.70 -12.65
N LEU A 363 -20.97 -0.99 -11.95
CA LEU A 363 -20.58 0.36 -12.30
C LEU A 363 -19.08 0.59 -12.04
N ASP A 364 -18.48 1.42 -12.88
CA ASP A 364 -17.11 1.90 -12.68
C ASP A 364 -17.14 3.27 -11.99
N VAL A 365 -16.24 3.46 -11.04
CA VAL A 365 -16.08 4.68 -10.27
C VAL A 365 -14.77 5.34 -10.64
N THR A 366 -14.84 6.57 -11.14
CA THR A 366 -13.65 7.41 -11.31
C THR A 366 -13.57 8.40 -10.17
N ARG A 367 -12.55 8.25 -9.32
CA ARG A 367 -12.20 9.24 -8.30
C ARG A 367 -11.71 10.51 -8.97
N LEU A 368 -12.24 11.64 -8.52
CA LEU A 368 -11.92 12.98 -9.00
C LEU A 368 -11.34 13.79 -7.86
N GLY A 369 -10.74 14.93 -8.21
CA GLY A 369 -10.20 15.87 -7.23
C GLY A 369 -11.28 16.52 -6.37
N ARG A 370 -10.87 17.52 -5.58
CA ARG A 370 -11.78 18.31 -4.76
C ARG A 370 -12.75 19.12 -5.64
N LYS A 371 -14.03 19.08 -5.28
CA LYS A 371 -15.07 19.97 -5.80
C LYS A 371 -15.54 20.89 -4.69
N GLN A 372 -15.69 22.18 -4.99
CA GLN A 372 -16.08 23.19 -4.01
C GLN A 372 -17.58 23.15 -3.69
N LEU A 373 -18.39 22.84 -4.70
CA LEU A 373 -19.85 22.81 -4.63
C LEU A 373 -20.38 21.50 -5.21
N PHE A 374 -21.37 20.94 -4.52
CA PHE A 374 -22.16 19.81 -4.96
C PHE A 374 -23.60 20.26 -5.12
N THR A 375 -24.11 20.22 -6.36
CA THR A 375 -25.47 20.62 -6.69
C THR A 375 -26.46 19.54 -6.27
N LYS A 376 -27.54 19.94 -5.58
CA LYS A 376 -28.68 19.05 -5.30
C LYS A 376 -29.55 18.86 -6.55
N SER A 377 -30.05 17.65 -6.77
CA SER A 377 -31.08 17.38 -7.78
C SER A 377 -31.90 16.16 -7.39
N TYR A 378 -33.06 16.01 -8.02
CA TYR A 378 -33.81 14.77 -8.03
C TYR A 378 -33.64 14.12 -9.41
N LYS A 379 -33.08 12.91 -9.47
CA LYS A 379 -32.87 12.18 -10.73
C LYS A 379 -33.08 10.70 -10.52
N ASN A 380 -33.73 10.06 -11.48
CA ASN A 380 -33.92 8.61 -11.53
C ASN A 380 -34.45 8.03 -10.21
N GLY A 381 -35.44 8.67 -9.60
CA GLY A 381 -36.04 8.21 -8.34
C GLY A 381 -35.27 8.57 -7.07
N VAL A 382 -34.03 9.09 -7.16
CA VAL A 382 -33.17 9.39 -6.00
C VAL A 382 -33.01 10.90 -5.82
N GLN A 383 -33.14 11.36 -4.57
CA GLN A 383 -32.87 12.75 -4.19
C GLN A 383 -31.42 12.91 -3.70
N SER A 384 -30.64 13.77 -4.35
CA SER A 384 -29.31 14.14 -3.86
C SER A 384 -29.35 15.37 -2.95
N ILE A 385 -28.34 15.44 -2.07
CA ILE A 385 -28.12 16.51 -1.11
C ILE A 385 -27.11 17.51 -1.69
N GLY A 386 -27.37 18.80 -1.49
CA GLY A 386 -26.46 19.87 -1.88
C GLY A 386 -25.42 20.11 -0.80
N LYS A 387 -24.18 20.41 -1.19
CA LYS A 387 -23.10 20.72 -0.24
C LYS A 387 -22.24 21.87 -0.76
N ASN A 388 -22.20 22.96 0.00
CA ASN A 388 -21.37 24.14 -0.28
C ASN A 388 -20.08 24.12 0.55
N ARG A 389 -19.37 22.98 0.50
CA ARG A 389 -18.08 22.80 1.17
C ARG A 389 -17.21 21.88 0.33
N SER A 390 -15.94 22.28 0.19
CA SER A 390 -14.93 21.52 -0.51
C SER A 390 -14.84 20.08 0.00
N ALA A 391 -14.97 19.11 -0.91
CA ALA A 391 -14.76 17.70 -0.61
C ALA A 391 -14.24 16.96 -1.84
N ASN A 392 -13.58 15.82 -1.61
CA ASN A 392 -13.18 14.93 -2.69
C ASN A 392 -14.42 14.37 -3.38
N SER A 393 -14.34 14.26 -4.69
CA SER A 393 -15.48 13.87 -5.52
C SER A 393 -15.19 12.59 -6.31
N PHE A 394 -16.24 11.98 -6.83
CA PHE A 394 -16.16 10.90 -7.79
C PHE A 394 -17.27 11.01 -8.81
N LYS A 395 -17.12 10.31 -9.94
CA LYS A 395 -18.20 10.05 -10.89
C LYS A 395 -18.39 8.56 -11.05
N VAL A 396 -19.60 8.17 -11.39
CA VAL A 396 -19.98 6.79 -11.73
C VAL A 396 -20.23 6.69 -13.23
N GLU A 397 -19.84 5.59 -13.83
CA GLU A 397 -19.98 5.32 -15.26
C GLU A 397 -20.40 3.85 -15.47
N SER A 398 -21.20 3.60 -16.51
CA SER A 398 -21.56 2.22 -16.89
C SER A 398 -20.32 1.46 -17.34
N VAL A 399 -20.22 0.18 -16.97
CA VAL A 399 -19.15 -0.69 -17.43
C VAL A 399 -19.34 -0.99 -18.93
N PRO A 400 -18.47 -0.51 -19.83
CA PRO A 400 -18.62 -0.80 -21.25
C PRO A 400 -18.27 -2.27 -21.51
N VAL A 401 -19.14 -2.95 -22.25
CA VAL A 401 -18.94 -4.34 -22.68
C VAL A 401 -18.43 -4.35 -24.12
N LYS A 402 -17.38 -5.12 -24.41
CA LYS A 402 -16.87 -5.35 -25.77
C LYS A 402 -16.73 -6.82 -26.07
N ALA A 403 -17.38 -7.27 -27.14
CA ALA A 403 -17.13 -8.60 -27.70
C ALA A 403 -15.77 -8.62 -28.40
N ILE A 404 -15.00 -9.69 -28.19
CA ILE A 404 -13.68 -9.87 -28.77
C ILE A 404 -13.57 -11.20 -29.50
N ARG A 405 -12.53 -11.38 -30.31
CA ARG A 405 -12.26 -12.65 -31.00
C ARG A 405 -11.33 -13.54 -30.16
N CYS A 406 -11.31 -14.84 -30.43
CA CYS A 406 -10.46 -15.80 -29.73
C CYS A 406 -8.94 -15.53 -29.87
N ASP A 407 -8.51 -14.76 -30.86
CA ASP A 407 -7.13 -14.34 -31.12
C ASP A 407 -6.80 -12.94 -30.57
N THR A 408 -7.75 -12.26 -29.95
CA THR A 408 -7.59 -10.88 -29.48
C THR A 408 -6.65 -10.79 -28.28
N THR A 409 -5.76 -9.78 -28.30
CA THR A 409 -4.81 -9.47 -27.22
C THR A 409 -5.12 -8.13 -26.54
N VAL A 410 -4.49 -7.85 -25.39
CA VAL A 410 -4.83 -6.70 -24.52
C VAL A 410 -4.42 -5.34 -25.10
N ALA A 411 -3.54 -5.31 -26.10
CA ALA A 411 -2.92 -4.10 -26.64
C ALA A 411 -3.90 -3.01 -27.13
N HIS A 412 -5.14 -3.36 -27.49
CA HIS A 412 -6.13 -2.42 -28.06
C HIS A 412 -7.28 -2.08 -27.11
N PHE A 413 -7.51 -2.89 -26.07
CA PHE A 413 -8.70 -2.78 -25.23
C PHE A 413 -8.42 -2.12 -23.88
N CYS A 414 -7.19 -2.28 -23.38
CA CYS A 414 -6.74 -1.71 -22.11
C CYS A 414 -5.56 -0.76 -22.36
N PRO A 415 -5.76 0.57 -22.28
CA PRO A 415 -4.64 1.48 -22.35
C PRO A 415 -3.85 1.38 -21.05
N PHE A 416 -2.74 0.64 -21.08
CA PHE A 416 -1.76 0.58 -19.99
C PHE A 416 -0.99 1.91 -19.75
N LYS A 417 -1.62 3.04 -20.05
CA LYS A 417 -1.08 4.38 -19.79
C LYS A 417 -1.44 4.75 -18.36
N LYS A 418 -0.53 5.37 -17.61
CA LYS A 418 -0.82 5.88 -16.26
C LYS A 418 -1.47 7.28 -16.36
N PRO A 419 -2.55 7.59 -15.61
CA PRO A 419 -3.31 6.67 -14.76
C PRO A 419 -4.05 5.62 -15.60
N VAL A 420 -4.00 4.37 -15.16
CA VAL A 420 -4.63 3.24 -15.85
C VAL A 420 -6.11 3.53 -16.00
N ARG A 421 -6.61 3.65 -17.25
CA ARG A 421 -8.05 3.75 -17.48
C ARG A 421 -8.69 2.38 -17.31
N HIS A 422 -9.97 2.37 -16.91
CA HIS A 422 -10.76 1.15 -16.78
C HIS A 422 -10.78 0.38 -18.11
N CYS A 423 -10.46 -0.90 -18.03
CA CYS A 423 -10.68 -1.81 -19.15
C CYS A 423 -12.17 -2.09 -19.28
N PRO A 424 -12.70 -2.14 -20.52
CA PRO A 424 -14.05 -2.63 -20.74
C PRO A 424 -14.14 -4.08 -20.25
N ARG A 425 -15.34 -4.48 -19.82
CA ARG A 425 -15.67 -5.90 -19.65
C ARG A 425 -15.65 -6.55 -21.02
N LEU A 426 -15.03 -7.71 -21.12
CA LEU A 426 -14.85 -8.40 -22.40
C LEU A 426 -15.78 -9.60 -22.46
N TYR A 427 -16.35 -9.84 -23.63
CA TYR A 427 -17.11 -11.05 -23.93
C TYR A 427 -16.33 -11.91 -24.91
N CYS A 428 -16.00 -13.13 -24.48
CA CYS A 428 -15.36 -14.14 -25.31
C CYS A 428 -16.39 -15.07 -25.93
N PRO A 429 -16.27 -15.35 -27.25
CA PRO A 429 -17.13 -16.30 -27.93
C PRO A 429 -16.82 -17.73 -27.47
N LYS A 430 -17.71 -18.64 -27.86
CA LYS A 430 -17.57 -20.08 -27.64
C LYS A 430 -16.41 -20.65 -28.45
N ASN A 431 -15.93 -21.81 -28.05
CA ASN A 431 -14.99 -22.67 -28.77
C ASN A 431 -13.59 -22.09 -29.04
N CYS A 432 -13.17 -21.09 -28.28
CA CYS A 432 -11.83 -20.49 -28.42
C CYS A 432 -10.65 -21.45 -28.17
N LEU A 433 -10.88 -22.63 -27.60
CA LEU A 433 -9.87 -23.67 -27.49
C LEU A 433 -9.51 -24.28 -28.87
N HIS A 434 -10.50 -24.46 -29.74
CA HIS A 434 -10.35 -25.08 -31.06
C HIS A 434 -10.22 -24.05 -32.18
N ASP A 435 -10.96 -22.95 -32.10
CA ASP A 435 -11.08 -21.95 -33.18
C ASP A 435 -9.86 -21.04 -33.31
N SER A 436 -8.92 -21.09 -32.37
CA SER A 436 -7.74 -20.25 -32.36
C SER A 436 -6.53 -21.02 -31.86
N ARG A 437 -5.39 -20.86 -32.55
CA ARG A 437 -4.07 -21.33 -32.08
C ARG A 437 -3.27 -20.20 -31.42
N ALA A 438 -3.94 -19.12 -31.01
CA ALA A 438 -3.26 -17.98 -30.41
C ALA A 438 -2.52 -18.38 -29.13
N ARG A 439 -1.33 -17.82 -28.96
CA ARG A 439 -0.42 -18.17 -27.88
C ARG A 439 -0.96 -17.71 -26.53
N VAL A 440 -0.61 -18.46 -25.50
CA VAL A 440 -0.80 -18.09 -24.11
C VAL A 440 0.56 -18.21 -23.45
N ILE A 441 1.10 -17.09 -22.97
CA ILE A 441 2.41 -17.02 -22.33
C ILE A 441 2.19 -16.60 -20.88
N GLY A 442 2.62 -17.46 -19.96
CA GLY A 442 2.48 -17.29 -18.51
C GLY A 442 1.27 -17.98 -17.87
N THR A 443 1.26 -17.97 -16.54
CA THR A 443 0.25 -18.57 -15.65
C THR A 443 -0.05 -17.57 -14.53
N LYS A 444 -1.34 -17.35 -14.21
CA LYS A 444 -1.86 -16.28 -13.31
C LYS A 444 -1.60 -14.84 -13.79
N TYR A 445 -0.45 -14.61 -14.41
CA TYR A 445 -0.03 -13.37 -15.06
C TYR A 445 0.32 -13.71 -16.49
N TYR A 446 -0.33 -13.05 -17.44
CA TYR A 446 -0.17 -13.30 -18.86
C TYR A 446 0.49 -12.10 -19.52
N THR A 447 1.37 -12.36 -20.49
CA THR A 447 1.97 -11.27 -21.29
C THR A 447 0.91 -10.60 -22.16
N ASP A 448 1.10 -9.33 -22.52
CA ASP A 448 0.24 -8.60 -23.47
C ASP A 448 0.15 -9.21 -24.88
N LYS A 449 1.01 -10.19 -25.21
CA LYS A 449 0.98 -10.98 -26.44
C LYS A 449 0.05 -12.21 -26.35
N SER A 450 -0.41 -12.56 -25.15
CA SER A 450 -1.30 -13.70 -24.93
C SER A 450 -2.73 -13.36 -25.40
N SER A 451 -3.42 -14.35 -25.98
CA SER A 451 -4.86 -14.23 -26.25
C SER A 451 -5.64 -14.12 -24.94
N ILE A 452 -6.55 -13.16 -24.86
CA ILE A 452 -7.36 -12.90 -23.66
C ILE A 452 -8.29 -14.10 -23.38
N CYS A 453 -9.05 -14.54 -24.38
CA CYS A 453 -10.01 -15.63 -24.22
C CYS A 453 -9.34 -16.95 -23.88
N ARG A 454 -8.22 -17.25 -24.53
CA ARG A 454 -7.45 -18.48 -24.23
C ARG A 454 -6.77 -18.38 -22.87
N ALA A 455 -6.25 -17.22 -22.47
CA ALA A 455 -5.75 -17.01 -21.11
C ALA A 455 -6.85 -17.17 -20.05
N ALA A 456 -8.08 -16.74 -20.34
CA ALA A 456 -9.23 -16.90 -19.45
C ALA A 456 -9.68 -18.36 -19.33
N ILE A 457 -9.71 -19.11 -20.43
CA ILE A 457 -9.94 -20.57 -20.39
C ILE A 457 -8.83 -21.25 -19.59
N HIS A 458 -7.57 -20.95 -19.90
CA HIS A 458 -6.41 -21.50 -19.18
C HIS A 458 -6.52 -21.23 -17.67
N ALA A 459 -6.89 -20.01 -17.27
CA ALA A 459 -7.09 -19.62 -15.87
C ALA A 459 -8.33 -20.25 -15.20
N GLY A 460 -9.21 -20.93 -15.93
CA GLY A 460 -10.48 -21.45 -15.40
C GLY A 460 -11.49 -20.35 -15.08
N VAL A 461 -11.38 -19.20 -15.73
CA VAL A 461 -12.25 -18.03 -15.57
C VAL A 461 -13.51 -18.15 -16.44
N ILE A 462 -13.37 -18.72 -17.63
CA ILE A 462 -14.49 -19.05 -18.53
C ILE A 462 -14.31 -20.47 -19.07
N ARG A 463 -15.39 -21.11 -19.52
CA ARG A 463 -15.33 -22.40 -20.22
C ARG A 463 -15.31 -22.19 -21.73
N SER A 464 -14.55 -23.01 -22.46
CA SER A 464 -14.47 -22.93 -23.92
C SER A 464 -15.84 -23.09 -24.58
N GLU A 465 -16.60 -24.11 -24.19
CA GLU A 465 -17.92 -24.45 -24.76
C GLU A 465 -18.96 -23.32 -24.64
N SER A 466 -18.92 -22.56 -23.53
CA SER A 466 -19.90 -21.51 -23.24
C SER A 466 -19.43 -20.12 -23.63
N GLY A 467 -18.11 -19.91 -23.76
CA GLY A 467 -17.55 -18.56 -23.73
C GLY A 467 -17.90 -17.88 -22.40
N GLY A 468 -17.95 -16.55 -22.40
CA GLY A 468 -18.45 -15.79 -21.26
C GLY A 468 -17.87 -14.40 -21.11
N TYR A 469 -18.36 -13.70 -20.09
CA TYR A 469 -17.83 -12.42 -19.67
C TYR A 469 -16.59 -12.61 -18.81
N LEU A 470 -15.62 -11.73 -18.98
CA LEU A 470 -14.43 -11.68 -18.15
C LEU A 470 -13.92 -10.25 -17.99
N ASP A 471 -13.22 -10.01 -16.90
CA ASP A 471 -12.59 -8.74 -16.61
C ASP A 471 -11.07 -8.86 -16.72
N VAL A 472 -10.42 -7.82 -17.26
CA VAL A 472 -8.97 -7.79 -17.50
C VAL A 472 -8.34 -6.65 -16.72
N MET A 473 -7.30 -6.96 -15.95
CA MET A 473 -6.51 -5.97 -15.23
C MET A 473 -5.11 -5.88 -15.82
N PRO A 474 -4.71 -4.73 -16.39
CA PRO A 474 -3.33 -4.51 -16.81
C PRO A 474 -2.44 -4.40 -15.57
N VAL A 475 -1.29 -5.05 -15.60
CA VAL A 475 -0.26 -5.05 -14.57
C VAL A 475 1.10 -4.76 -15.17
N ASP A 476 2.05 -4.35 -14.33
CA ASP A 476 3.42 -4.16 -14.76
C ASP A 476 4.05 -5.47 -15.24
N THR A 477 4.94 -5.38 -16.23
CA THR A 477 5.63 -6.56 -16.78
C THR A 477 6.47 -7.26 -15.72
N ARG A 478 6.52 -8.59 -15.78
CA ARG A 478 7.32 -9.43 -14.88
C ARG A 478 8.62 -9.85 -15.54
N ARG A 479 9.67 -10.07 -14.74
CA ARG A 479 10.96 -10.59 -15.22
C ARG A 479 10.87 -12.03 -15.73
N GLN A 480 9.86 -12.78 -15.29
CA GLN A 480 9.63 -14.17 -15.67
C GLN A 480 8.13 -14.48 -15.68
N TYR A 481 7.73 -15.30 -16.65
CA TYR A 481 6.41 -15.92 -16.77
C TYR A 481 6.60 -17.43 -16.81
N SER A 482 5.95 -18.15 -15.90
CA SER A 482 5.95 -19.61 -15.88
C SER A 482 4.79 -20.14 -16.72
N GLY A 483 5.07 -21.01 -17.67
CA GLY A 483 4.09 -21.78 -18.42
C GLY A 483 3.59 -22.97 -17.61
N SER A 484 2.37 -23.41 -17.88
CA SER A 484 1.75 -24.60 -17.30
C SER A 484 0.66 -25.15 -18.24
N TYR A 485 0.25 -26.39 -17.99
CA TYR A 485 -0.89 -26.99 -18.67
C TYR A 485 -2.14 -26.90 -17.78
N GLN A 486 -3.14 -26.13 -18.19
CA GLN A 486 -4.39 -25.95 -17.45
C GLN A 486 -5.57 -25.84 -18.42
N ASN A 487 -6.69 -26.49 -18.08
CA ASN A 487 -7.96 -26.39 -18.81
C ASN A 487 -7.84 -26.62 -20.34
N GLY A 488 -7.02 -27.60 -20.74
CA GLY A 488 -6.80 -27.96 -22.14
C GLY A 488 -5.81 -27.06 -22.89
N ILE A 489 -5.18 -26.09 -22.23
CA ILE A 489 -4.22 -25.16 -22.84
C ILE A 489 -2.84 -25.36 -22.22
N ASN A 490 -1.83 -25.54 -23.06
CA ASN A 490 -0.43 -25.49 -22.66
C ASN A 490 0.09 -24.06 -22.84
N SER A 491 0.42 -23.37 -21.75
CA SER A 491 0.98 -22.02 -21.79
C SER A 491 2.52 -22.04 -21.83
N GLU A 492 3.10 -21.08 -22.54
CA GLU A 492 4.55 -20.94 -22.73
C GLU A 492 5.19 -20.22 -21.53
N SER A 493 6.43 -20.62 -21.20
CA SER A 493 7.28 -19.87 -20.27
C SER A 493 8.06 -18.79 -21.01
N LEU A 494 8.30 -17.65 -20.36
CA LEU A 494 9.12 -16.56 -20.91
C LEU A 494 10.03 -15.98 -19.83
N LEU A 495 11.33 -15.92 -20.12
CA LEU A 495 12.36 -15.35 -19.24
C LEU A 495 12.86 -14.03 -19.82
N ASN A 496 13.10 -13.05 -18.94
CA ASN A 496 13.68 -11.75 -19.27
C ASN A 496 13.03 -11.09 -20.51
N PRO A 497 11.71 -10.85 -20.50
CA PRO A 497 11.03 -10.22 -21.61
C PRO A 497 11.64 -8.84 -21.92
N THR A 498 11.97 -8.60 -23.18
CA THR A 498 12.46 -7.31 -23.68
C THR A 498 11.30 -6.32 -23.78
N GLY A 499 10.95 -5.70 -22.65
CA GLY A 499 9.79 -4.81 -22.55
C GLY A 499 8.45 -5.56 -22.67
N GLY A 500 7.38 -4.81 -22.94
CA GLY A 500 6.02 -5.33 -22.97
C GLY A 500 5.25 -5.10 -21.67
N LYS A 501 4.00 -5.55 -21.65
CA LYS A 501 3.07 -5.34 -20.55
C LYS A 501 2.45 -6.66 -20.13
N ALA A 502 1.80 -6.72 -18.98
CA ALA A 502 1.15 -7.93 -18.51
C ALA A 502 -0.28 -7.69 -18.09
N PHE A 503 -1.07 -8.75 -18.00
CA PHE A 503 -2.42 -8.68 -17.52
C PHE A 503 -2.80 -9.88 -16.67
N ARG A 504 -3.85 -9.69 -15.88
CA ARG A 504 -4.59 -10.74 -15.19
C ARG A 504 -6.02 -10.78 -15.71
N VAL A 505 -6.64 -11.95 -15.65
CA VAL A 505 -8.04 -12.19 -16.01
C VAL A 505 -8.81 -12.57 -14.75
N PHE A 506 -10.08 -12.13 -14.67
CA PHE A 506 -10.96 -12.34 -13.52
C PHE A 506 -12.33 -12.82 -13.98
N ALA A 507 -12.96 -13.62 -13.14
CA ALA A 507 -14.31 -14.10 -13.36
C ALA A 507 -15.34 -12.98 -13.21
N VAL A 508 -16.39 -13.09 -14.00
CA VAL A 508 -17.65 -12.36 -13.85
C VAL A 508 -18.66 -13.42 -13.46
N ILE A 509 -19.20 -13.32 -12.25
CA ILE A 509 -20.14 -14.30 -11.68
C ILE A 509 -21.53 -13.69 -11.75
#